data_AF-A0A7C5Z7V7-F1
#
_entry.id   AF-A0A7C5Z7V7-F1
#
_cell.length_a   1.000
_cell.length_b   1.000
_cell.length_c   1.000
_cell.angle_alpha   90.00
_cell.angle_beta   90.00
_cell.angle_gamma   90.00
#
_symmetry.space_group_name_H-M   'P 1'
#
loop_
_entity.id
_entity.type
_entity.pdbx_description
1 polymer ?
#
loop_
_entity_poly.entity_id
_entity_poly.type
_entity_poly.pdbx_seq_one_letter_code
_entity_poly.pdbx_strand_id
1 'polypeptide(L)'
;MAEVGLLAFARTALDVARMELPPDRTRFGRHPFTQPQLLAMLCLTRYEDWTFREAEVRLGEHRELRQTLGLLRVPDFTTLYRFLKRLDGPSLDRAVGETVRRLHHYGQKALPWRHWLKWMVVADLDQQILLSQRAPRSMERLWDFAR
;
A
#
# COMPACT_ATOMS: atom_id res chain seq x y z
N MET A 1 0.65 3.91 17.98
CA MET A 1 -0.68 3.56 17.40
C MET A 1 -0.73 3.56 15.87
N ALA A 2 0.27 4.10 15.14
CA ALA A 2 0.30 4.07 13.66
C ALA A 2 0.73 2.72 13.05
N GLU A 3 1.33 1.83 13.84
CA GLU A 3 1.94 0.58 13.34
C GLU A 3 0.90 -0.48 12.93
N VAL A 4 -0.24 -0.57 13.61
CA VAL A 4 -1.26 -1.60 13.31
C VAL A 4 -1.86 -1.41 11.92
N GLY A 5 -2.12 -0.15 11.51
CA GLY A 5 -2.66 0.14 10.18
C GLY A 5 -1.66 -0.15 9.06
N LEU A 6 -0.38 0.13 9.30
CA LEU A 6 0.70 -0.12 8.34
C LEU A 6 0.94 -1.61 8.12
N LEU A 7 0.92 -2.42 9.20
CA LEU A 7 1.07 -3.87 9.09
C LEU A 7 -0.13 -4.52 8.38
N ALA A 8 -1.35 -4.07 8.69
CA ALA A 8 -2.56 -4.51 7.99
C ALA A 8 -2.49 -4.17 6.49
N PHE A 9 -2.01 -2.96 6.16
CA PHE A 9 -1.77 -2.56 4.78
C PHE A 9 -0.72 -3.43 4.11
N ALA A 10 0.45 -3.60 4.72
CA ALA A 10 1.54 -4.41 4.18
C ALA A 10 1.10 -5.85 3.89
N ARG A 11 0.32 -6.45 4.79
CA ARG A 11 -0.23 -7.78 4.60
C ARG A 11 -1.19 -7.82 3.41
N THR A 12 -2.13 -6.89 3.37
CA THR A 12 -3.14 -6.82 2.30
C THR A 12 -2.47 -6.56 0.94
N ALA A 13 -1.47 -5.67 0.90
CA ALA A 13 -0.71 -5.35 -0.31
C ALA A 13 0.04 -6.58 -0.84
N LEU A 14 0.63 -7.39 0.04
CA LEU A 14 1.28 -8.62 -0.36
C LEU A 14 0.29 -9.65 -0.90
N ASP A 15 -0.88 -9.77 -0.28
CA ASP A 15 -1.93 -10.69 -0.73
C ASP A 15 -2.53 -10.26 -2.08
N VAL A 16 -2.72 -8.96 -2.31
CA VAL A 16 -3.10 -8.40 -3.63
C VAL A 16 -2.00 -8.66 -4.67
N ALA A 17 -0.76 -8.34 -4.34
CA ALA A 17 0.37 -8.49 -5.26
C ALA A 17 0.59 -9.96 -5.69
N ARG A 18 0.31 -10.93 -4.82
CA ARG A 18 0.35 -12.36 -5.13
C ARG A 18 -0.73 -12.80 -6.12
N MET A 19 -1.87 -12.10 -6.16
CA MET A 19 -2.94 -12.37 -7.12
C MET A 19 -2.67 -11.72 -8.47
N GLU A 20 -1.97 -10.58 -8.48
CA GLU A 20 -1.67 -9.83 -9.71
C GLU A 20 -0.42 -10.32 -10.45
N LEU A 21 0.60 -10.82 -9.73
CA LEU A 21 1.89 -11.18 -10.31
C LEU A 21 2.28 -12.64 -9.99
N PRO A 22 2.89 -13.36 -10.95
CA PRO A 22 3.51 -14.65 -10.66
C PRO A 22 4.67 -14.47 -9.65
N PRO A 23 4.91 -15.43 -8.74
CA PRO A 23 5.89 -15.29 -7.66
C PRO A 23 7.29 -14.92 -8.15
N ASP A 24 7.74 -15.53 -9.24
CA ASP A 24 9.06 -15.34 -9.83
C ASP A 24 8.97 -15.22 -11.37
N ARG A 25 9.85 -14.42 -11.96
CA ARG A 25 9.85 -14.17 -13.43
C ARG A 25 10.54 -15.28 -14.22
N THR A 26 11.40 -16.09 -13.60
CA THR A 26 12.10 -17.22 -14.25
C THR A 26 12.50 -18.29 -13.22
N ARG A 27 12.40 -19.57 -13.63
CA ARG A 27 12.72 -20.77 -12.83
C ARG A 27 14.21 -20.90 -12.43
N PHE A 28 15.09 -20.06 -12.97
CA PHE A 28 16.54 -20.31 -12.99
C PHE A 28 17.40 -19.32 -12.18
N GLY A 29 16.80 -18.33 -11.50
CA GLY A 29 17.54 -17.37 -10.67
C GLY A 29 17.13 -17.44 -9.20
N ARG A 30 18.09 -17.61 -8.30
CA ARG A 30 17.86 -17.31 -6.87
C ARG A 30 17.71 -15.79 -6.73
N HIS A 31 16.49 -15.29 -6.76
CA HIS A 31 16.20 -13.89 -6.47
C HIS A 31 15.97 -13.73 -4.96
N PRO A 32 16.66 -12.79 -4.28
CA PRO A 32 16.49 -12.58 -2.85
C PRO A 32 15.09 -12.04 -2.47
N PHE A 33 14.32 -11.57 -3.46
CA PHE A 33 12.98 -11.01 -3.31
C PHE A 33 12.08 -11.50 -4.43
N THR A 34 10.84 -11.85 -4.09
CA THR A 34 9.79 -12.22 -5.05
C THR A 34 9.15 -10.98 -5.67
N GLN A 35 8.54 -11.10 -6.85
CA GLN A 35 7.84 -9.97 -7.47
C GLN A 35 6.69 -9.43 -6.60
N PRO A 36 5.86 -10.28 -5.96
CA PRO A 36 4.82 -9.80 -5.05
C PRO A 36 5.37 -9.02 -3.85
N GLN A 37 6.52 -9.41 -3.31
CA GLN A 37 7.17 -8.65 -2.23
C GLN A 37 7.60 -7.26 -2.69
N LEU A 38 8.22 -7.17 -3.87
CA LEU A 38 8.64 -5.90 -4.44
C LEU A 38 7.45 -4.98 -4.74
N LEU A 39 6.37 -5.53 -5.28
CA LEU A 39 5.13 -4.77 -5.52
C LEU A 39 4.47 -4.30 -4.22
N ALA A 40 4.41 -5.15 -3.19
CA ALA A 40 3.87 -4.75 -1.88
C ALA A 40 4.68 -3.61 -1.24
N MET A 41 6.02 -3.64 -1.38
CA MET A 41 6.87 -2.56 -0.92
C MET A 41 6.66 -1.27 -1.72
N LEU A 42 6.50 -1.35 -3.05
CA LEU A 42 6.11 -0.18 -3.83
C LEU A 42 4.74 0.36 -3.40
N CYS A 43 3.77 -0.51 -3.09
CA CYS A 43 2.47 -0.08 -2.57
C CYS A 43 2.61 0.69 -1.26
N LEU A 44 3.48 0.22 -0.34
CA LEU A 44 3.80 0.93 0.90
C LEU A 44 4.42 2.31 0.63
N THR A 45 5.37 2.39 -0.31
CA THR A 45 5.98 3.68 -0.67
C THR A 45 4.95 4.68 -1.20
N ARG A 46 3.98 4.24 -2.00
CA ARG A 46 2.91 5.10 -2.53
C ARG A 46 1.90 5.48 -1.46
N TYR A 47 1.52 4.53 -0.61
CA TYR A 47 0.55 4.71 0.45
C TYR A 47 1.06 5.71 1.51
N GLU A 48 2.23 5.44 2.08
CA GLU A 48 2.87 6.29 3.12
C GLU A 48 3.64 7.49 2.56
N ASP A 49 3.72 7.65 1.24
CA ASP A 49 4.50 8.69 0.55
C ASP A 49 6.01 8.64 0.82
N TRP A 50 6.55 7.44 1.04
CA TRP A 50 7.98 7.27 1.26
C TRP A 50 8.78 7.30 -0.04
N THR A 51 9.94 7.93 0.01
CA THR A 51 11.01 7.70 -0.96
C THR A 51 11.55 6.27 -0.85
N PHE A 52 12.23 5.76 -1.89
CA PHE A 52 12.85 4.42 -1.83
C PHE A 52 13.91 4.31 -0.71
N ARG A 53 14.60 5.41 -0.40
CA ARG A 53 15.59 5.45 0.67
C ARG A 53 14.93 5.41 2.05
N GLU A 54 13.82 6.12 2.22
CA GLU A 54 13.03 6.02 3.46
C GLU A 54 12.44 4.61 3.61
N ALA A 55 11.95 3.99 2.54
CA ALA A 55 11.45 2.62 2.58
C ALA A 55 12.53 1.62 3.03
N GLU A 56 13.77 1.76 2.53
CA GLU A 56 14.92 0.97 2.99
C GLU A 56 15.18 1.15 4.49
N VAL A 57 15.25 2.41 4.96
CA VAL A 57 15.47 2.72 6.39
C VAL A 57 14.35 2.14 7.26
N ARG A 58 13.09 2.39 6.92
CA ARG A 58 11.93 1.89 7.68
C ARG A 58 11.87 0.37 7.71
N LEU A 59 12.15 -0.31 6.59
CA LEU A 59 12.22 -1.77 6.58
C LEU A 59 13.39 -2.29 7.43
N GLY A 60 14.50 -1.56 7.53
CA GLY A 60 15.60 -1.87 8.43
C GLY A 60 15.21 -1.79 9.90
N GLU A 61 14.55 -0.71 10.28
CA GLU A 61 14.15 -0.40 11.66
C GLU A 61 12.99 -1.27 12.15
N HIS A 62 12.01 -1.58 11.30
CA HIS A 62 10.78 -2.26 11.70
C HIS A 62 10.80 -3.77 11.36
N ARG A 63 11.13 -4.60 12.35
CA ARG A 63 11.15 -6.07 12.21
C ARG A 63 9.78 -6.66 11.84
N GLU A 64 8.69 -6.16 12.43
CA GLU A 64 7.33 -6.66 12.19
C GLU A 64 6.88 -6.44 10.75
N LEU A 65 7.25 -5.30 10.15
CA LEU A 65 6.97 -4.99 8.76
C LEU A 65 7.69 -5.97 7.83
N ARG A 66 8.96 -6.28 8.11
CA ARG A 66 9.72 -7.31 7.38
C ARG A 66 9.10 -8.69 7.50
N GLN A 67 8.70 -9.10 8.70
CA GLN A 67 8.06 -10.39 8.93
C GLN A 67 6.74 -10.50 8.17
N THR A 68 5.93 -9.43 8.19
CA THR A 68 4.66 -9.36 7.47
C THR A 68 4.84 -9.54 5.97
N LEU A 69 5.89 -8.92 5.40
CA LEU A 69 6.26 -9.04 3.99
C LEU A 69 7.04 -10.33 3.67
N GLY A 70 7.44 -11.13 4.66
CA GLY A 70 8.26 -12.32 4.47
C GLY A 70 9.69 -12.04 4.00
N LEU A 71 10.25 -10.89 4.37
CA LEU A 71 11.58 -10.45 3.94
C LEU A 71 12.67 -11.04 4.85
N LEU A 72 13.62 -11.76 4.26
CA LEU A 72 14.81 -12.27 4.96
C LEU A 72 15.92 -11.21 5.10
N ARG A 73 15.93 -10.21 4.20
CA ARG A 73 16.87 -9.08 4.18
C ARG A 73 16.13 -7.83 3.71
N VAL A 74 16.70 -6.65 3.94
CA VAL A 74 16.13 -5.38 3.43
C VAL A 74 16.60 -5.18 1.98
N PRO A 75 15.71 -4.85 1.04
CA PRO A 75 16.14 -4.44 -0.30
C PRO A 75 16.78 -3.06 -0.24
N ASP A 76 17.91 -2.89 -0.94
CA ASP A 76 18.44 -1.55 -1.18
C ASP A 76 17.46 -0.71 -2.01
N PHE A 77 17.56 0.63 -1.91
CA PHE A 77 16.69 1.53 -2.67
C PHE A 77 16.76 1.30 -4.20
N THR A 78 17.89 0.81 -4.71
CA THR A 78 18.06 0.55 -6.15
C THR A 78 17.23 -0.66 -6.62
N THR A 79 16.96 -1.61 -5.74
CA THR A 79 16.17 -2.80 -6.03
C THR A 79 14.71 -2.43 -6.31
N LEU A 80 14.13 -1.56 -5.47
CA LEU A 80 12.78 -1.01 -5.69
C LEU A 80 12.72 -0.16 -6.96
N TYR A 81 13.71 0.71 -7.18
CA TYR A 81 13.79 1.54 -8.39
C TYR A 81 13.86 0.70 -9.68
N ARG A 82 14.72 -0.32 -9.73
CA ARG A 82 14.85 -1.21 -10.90
C ARG A 82 13.59 -2.05 -11.12
N PHE A 83 12.88 -2.41 -10.05
CA PHE A 83 11.59 -3.11 -10.18
C PHE A 83 10.52 -2.18 -10.74
N LEU A 84 10.39 -0.95 -10.21
CA LEU A 84 9.44 0.04 -10.72
C LEU A 84 9.68 0.34 -12.21
N LYS A 85 10.94 0.49 -12.64
CA LYS A 85 11.27 0.72 -14.06
C LYS A 85 10.81 -0.39 -15.01
N ARG A 86 10.54 -1.59 -14.50
CA ARG A 86 10.06 -2.74 -15.27
C ARG A 86 8.56 -2.99 -15.09
N LEU A 87 7.91 -2.26 -14.19
CA LEU A 87 6.49 -2.39 -13.89
C LEU A 87 5.72 -1.40 -14.75
N ASP A 88 4.62 -1.85 -15.34
CA ASP A 88 3.71 -0.93 -16.03
C ASP A 88 3.05 -0.01 -15.00
N GLY A 89 3.09 1.30 -15.22
CA GLY A 89 2.54 2.31 -14.29
C GLY A 89 1.14 1.97 -13.75
N PRO A 90 0.17 1.60 -14.62
CA PRO A 90 -1.19 1.23 -14.18
C PRO A 90 -1.25 0.00 -13.26
N SER A 91 -0.25 -0.87 -13.28
CA SER A 91 -0.21 -2.05 -12.40
C SER A 91 0.07 -1.66 -10.95
N LEU A 92 0.90 -0.63 -10.72
CA LEU A 92 1.11 -0.12 -9.36
C LEU A 92 -0.16 0.55 -8.82
N ASP A 93 -0.78 1.43 -9.60
CA ASP A 93 -1.95 2.18 -9.13
C ASP A 93 -3.14 1.24 -8.88
N ARG A 94 -3.35 0.21 -9.72
CA ARG A 94 -4.35 -0.84 -9.48
C ARG A 94 -4.08 -1.63 -8.19
N ALA A 95 -2.84 -2.09 -7.98
CA ALA A 95 -2.48 -2.84 -6.79
C ALA A 95 -2.73 -2.03 -5.51
N VAL A 96 -2.40 -0.72 -5.52
CA VAL A 96 -2.66 0.14 -4.36
C VAL A 96 -4.16 0.36 -4.17
N GLY A 97 -4.90 0.68 -5.24
CA GLY A 97 -6.35 0.88 -5.18
C GLY A 97 -7.08 -0.35 -4.64
N GLU A 98 -6.72 -1.54 -5.11
CA GLU A 98 -7.29 -2.81 -4.65
C GLU A 98 -6.93 -3.11 -3.19
N THR A 99 -5.70 -2.79 -2.77
CA THR A 99 -5.27 -2.92 -1.37
C THR A 99 -6.12 -2.06 -0.45
N VAL A 100 -6.29 -0.78 -0.81
CA VAL A 100 -7.10 0.19 -0.07
C VAL A 100 -8.56 -0.27 -0.03
N ARG A 101 -9.11 -0.69 -1.17
CA ARG A 101 -10.49 -1.22 -1.26
C ARG A 101 -10.72 -2.39 -0.31
N ARG A 102 -9.78 -3.34 -0.25
CA ARG A 102 -9.88 -4.50 0.67
C ARG A 102 -9.81 -4.06 2.13
N LEU A 103 -8.89 -3.17 2.48
CA LEU A 103 -8.79 -2.65 3.86
C LEU A 103 -10.09 -1.98 4.32
N HIS A 104 -10.73 -1.19 3.45
CA HIS A 104 -12.01 -0.57 3.73
C HIS A 104 -13.14 -1.59 3.92
N HIS A 105 -13.15 -2.67 3.14
CA HIS A 105 -14.17 -3.71 3.22
C HIS A 105 -14.11 -4.49 4.54
N TYR A 106 -12.90 -4.69 5.10
CA TYR A 106 -12.71 -5.45 6.35
C TYR A 106 -13.03 -4.66 7.63
N GLY A 107 -13.55 -3.43 7.56
CA GLY A 107 -13.98 -2.67 8.73
C GLY A 107 -12.88 -2.37 9.75
N GLN A 108 -11.60 -2.50 9.35
CA GLN A 108 -10.49 -2.17 10.23
C GLN A 108 -10.47 -0.66 10.48
N LYS A 109 -10.33 -0.30 11.76
CA LYS A 109 -10.44 1.07 12.31
C LYS A 109 -9.86 2.12 11.36
N ALA A 110 -10.66 3.18 11.17
CA ALA A 110 -10.39 4.33 10.32
C ALA A 110 -8.89 4.63 10.21
N LEU A 111 -8.36 4.50 9.00
CA LEU A 111 -7.07 5.09 8.64
C LEU A 111 -7.07 6.54 9.13
N PRO A 112 -5.97 7.04 9.70
CA PRO A 112 -5.92 8.42 10.18
C PRO A 112 -6.39 9.36 9.06
N TRP A 113 -7.36 10.22 9.35
CA TRP A 113 -8.13 11.03 8.39
C TRP A 113 -7.27 11.80 7.36
N ARG A 114 -6.01 12.10 7.71
CA ARG A 114 -5.00 12.68 6.80
C ARG A 114 -4.71 11.78 5.57
N HIS A 115 -4.73 10.46 5.74
CA HIS A 115 -4.62 9.51 4.64
C HIS A 115 -5.93 9.36 3.86
N TRP A 116 -7.09 9.55 4.51
CA TRP A 116 -8.39 9.50 3.86
C TRP A 116 -8.58 10.63 2.83
N LEU A 117 -8.14 11.86 3.14
CA LEU A 117 -8.15 12.99 2.19
C LEU A 117 -7.20 12.77 1.00
N LYS A 118 -6.00 12.21 1.21
CA LYS A 118 -5.07 11.84 0.14
C LYS A 118 -5.72 10.85 -0.83
N TRP A 119 -6.43 9.84 -0.32
CA TRP A 119 -7.12 8.84 -1.14
C TRP A 119 -8.41 9.35 -1.76
N MET A 120 -9.12 10.30 -1.15
CA MET A 120 -10.26 10.95 -1.77
C MET A 120 -9.87 11.78 -3.01
N VAL A 121 -8.61 12.19 -3.16
CA VAL A 121 -8.09 12.83 -4.39
C VAL A 121 -7.56 11.81 -5.40
N VAL A 122 -7.00 10.68 -4.95
CA VAL A 122 -6.38 9.67 -5.84
C VAL A 122 -7.37 8.60 -6.33
N ALA A 123 -8.35 8.22 -5.51
CA ALA A 123 -9.42 7.27 -5.86
C ALA A 123 -10.58 7.93 -6.63
N ASP A 124 -10.59 9.26 -6.72
CA ASP A 124 -11.68 10.06 -7.29
C ASP A 124 -11.89 9.90 -8.79
N LEU A 125 -10.98 9.23 -9.50
CA LEU A 125 -11.17 8.96 -10.93
C LEU A 125 -12.03 7.71 -11.20
N ASP A 126 -12.24 6.83 -10.21
CA ASP A 126 -13.00 5.57 -10.39
C ASP A 126 -14.05 5.28 -9.28
N GLN A 127 -13.91 5.86 -8.07
CA GLN A 127 -14.77 5.53 -6.92
C GLN A 127 -15.94 6.49 -6.67
N GLN A 128 -16.09 7.60 -7.42
CA GLN A 128 -17.14 8.60 -7.16
C GLN A 128 -18.58 8.03 -7.20
N ILE A 129 -18.81 6.90 -7.87
CA ILE A 129 -20.14 6.29 -7.95
C ILE A 129 -20.55 5.60 -6.64
N LEU A 130 -19.61 5.14 -5.80
CA LEU A 130 -19.92 4.31 -4.63
C LEU A 130 -20.03 5.07 -3.30
N LEU A 131 -19.40 6.25 -3.18
CA LEU A 131 -19.33 6.99 -1.91
C LEU A 131 -20.55 7.86 -1.61
N SER A 132 -21.49 8.02 -2.55
CA SER A 132 -22.72 8.79 -2.33
C SER A 132 -23.70 8.13 -1.35
N GLN A 133 -23.51 6.85 -0.99
CA GLN A 133 -24.50 6.11 -0.19
C GLN A 133 -24.15 5.87 1.28
N ARG A 134 -22.92 6.15 1.75
CA ARG A 134 -22.55 5.89 3.17
C ARG A 134 -21.51 6.87 3.68
N ALA A 135 -21.91 8.11 3.90
CA ALA A 135 -21.20 8.98 4.84
C ALA A 135 -21.62 8.60 6.27
N PRO A 136 -20.70 8.23 7.18
CA PRO A 136 -21.02 8.06 8.59
C PRO A 136 -21.40 9.41 9.21
N ARG A 137 -22.52 9.45 9.97
CA ARG A 137 -23.07 10.64 10.67
C ARG A 137 -22.07 11.43 11.53
N SER A 138 -20.90 10.87 11.84
CA SER A 138 -19.83 11.58 12.54
C SER A 138 -19.19 12.70 11.71
N MET A 139 -19.44 12.77 10.40
CA MET A 139 -18.90 13.79 9.48
C MET A 139 -19.75 15.07 9.39
N GLU A 140 -20.92 15.16 10.03
CA GLU A 140 -21.74 16.40 9.99
C GLU A 140 -21.12 17.52 10.83
N ARG A 141 -20.42 17.19 11.93
CA ARG A 141 -19.83 18.19 12.85
C ARG A 141 -18.57 18.90 12.33
N LEU A 142 -18.00 18.45 11.21
CA LEU A 142 -16.81 19.07 10.61
C LEU A 142 -17.17 20.12 9.54
N TRP A 143 -18.42 20.18 9.09
CA TRP A 143 -18.90 21.23 8.18
C TRP A 143 -19.13 22.57 8.89
N ASP A 144 -19.38 22.57 10.20
CA ASP A 144 -19.59 23.78 11.00
C ASP A 144 -18.30 24.58 11.26
N PHE A 145 -17.13 23.98 11.04
CA PHE A 145 -15.82 24.64 11.22
C PHE A 145 -15.26 25.28 9.94
N ALA A 146 -15.99 25.15 8.83
CA ALA A 146 -15.60 25.66 7.50
C ALA A 146 -16.54 26.77 6.99
N ARG A 147 -17.09 27.58 7.91
CA ARG A 147 -17.70 28.88 7.58
C ARG A 147 -16.95 29.99 8.31
#